data_AF-A0A5J5NKZ8-F1
#
_entry.id   AF-A0A5J5NKZ8-F1
#
_cell.length_a   1.000
_cell.length_b   1.000
_cell.length_c   1.000
_cell.angle_alpha   90.00
_cell.angle_beta   90.00
_cell.angle_gamma   90.00
#
_symmetry.space_group_name_H-M   'P 1'
#
loop_
_entity.id
_entity.type
_entity.pdbx_description
1 polymer ?
#
loop_
_entity_poly.entity_id
_entity_poly.type
_entity_poly.pdbx_seq_one_letter_code
_entity_poly.pdbx_strand_id
1 'polypeptide(L)'
;MAAASTSISACPIEFEFLNYTIITSECKGPKYPANRCCAAFKKFACPYAKQINDLTTDCASTMFSYINLYGKYPPGLFAAECREGKRGLKCPKSAPTR
;
A
#
# COMPACT_ATOMS: atom_id res chain seq x y z
N MET A 1 4.39 -29.53 -17.60
CA MET A 1 4.01 -28.50 -16.60
C MET A 1 4.84 -27.27 -16.90
N ALA A 2 4.25 -26.25 -17.53
CA ALA A 2 4.98 -25.02 -17.86
C ALA A 2 5.14 -24.18 -16.57
N ALA A 3 6.37 -24.07 -16.07
CA ALA A 3 6.72 -23.03 -15.12
C ALA A 3 6.69 -21.71 -15.88
N ALA A 4 5.66 -20.89 -15.64
CA ALA A 4 5.66 -19.52 -16.12
C ALA A 4 6.75 -18.76 -15.34
N SER A 5 7.93 -18.65 -15.95
CA SER A 5 8.97 -17.73 -15.51
C SER A 5 8.49 -16.30 -15.75
N THR A 6 7.56 -15.80 -14.93
CA THR A 6 7.28 -14.37 -14.85
C THR A 6 8.44 -13.75 -14.10
N SER A 7 9.39 -13.18 -14.83
CA SER A 7 10.44 -12.32 -14.28
C SER A 7 9.77 -11.11 -13.63
N ILE A 8 9.40 -11.23 -12.35
CA ILE A 8 8.92 -10.10 -11.55
C ILE A 8 10.04 -9.05 -11.59
N SER A 9 9.75 -7.91 -12.19
CA SER A 9 10.71 -6.82 -12.32
C SER A 9 10.78 -6.03 -11.03
N ALA A 10 11.96 -5.46 -10.75
CA ALA A 10 12.14 -4.59 -9.60
C ALA A 10 11.25 -3.34 -9.72
N CYS A 11 10.69 -2.91 -8.60
CA CYS A 11 9.88 -1.71 -8.55
C CYS A 11 10.70 -0.46 -8.89
N PRO A 12 10.25 0.39 -9.83
CA PRO A 12 10.94 1.64 -10.13
C PRO A 12 10.75 2.72 -9.05
N ILE A 13 9.94 2.45 -8.01
CA ILE A 13 9.71 3.35 -6.90
C ILE A 13 10.57 2.93 -5.72
N GLU A 14 11.39 3.84 -5.22
CA GLU A 14 12.22 3.65 -4.03
C GLU A 14 11.37 3.80 -2.76
N PHE A 15 10.52 2.81 -2.49
CA PHE A 15 9.63 2.82 -1.31
C PHE A 15 10.40 2.98 0.01
N GLU A 16 11.65 2.53 0.09
CA GLU A 16 12.52 2.68 1.27
C GLU A 16 12.60 4.13 1.78
N PHE A 17 12.73 5.09 0.86
CA PHE A 17 13.00 6.48 1.20
C PHE A 17 11.74 7.35 1.28
N LEU A 18 10.54 6.77 1.18
CA LEU A 18 9.29 7.51 1.31
C LEU A 18 8.98 7.88 2.76
N ASN A 19 8.12 8.89 2.93
CA ASN A 19 7.70 9.34 4.25
C ASN A 19 6.54 8.49 4.81
N TYR A 20 6.85 7.56 5.70
CA TYR A 20 5.87 6.68 6.36
C TYR A 20 5.08 7.33 7.49
N THR A 21 5.42 8.55 7.91
CA THR A 21 4.70 9.24 8.99
C THR A 21 3.23 9.44 8.68
N ILE A 22 2.86 9.57 7.40
CA ILE A 22 1.47 9.69 6.96
C ILE A 22 0.60 8.48 7.35
N ILE A 23 1.22 7.30 7.51
CA ILE A 23 0.56 6.09 8.01
C ILE A 23 0.74 5.99 9.52
N THR A 24 1.97 6.12 10.02
CA THR A 24 2.29 5.80 11.43
C THR A 24 1.78 6.84 12.43
N SER A 25 1.49 8.07 12.01
CA SER A 25 0.86 9.09 12.87
C SER A 25 -0.63 8.83 13.08
N GLU A 26 -1.31 8.22 12.10
CA GLU A 26 -2.77 8.04 12.07
C GLU A 26 -3.22 6.62 12.43
N CYS A 27 -2.48 5.61 11.96
CA CYS A 27 -2.79 4.20 12.17
C CYS A 27 -2.01 3.65 13.36
N LYS A 28 -2.60 3.71 14.55
CA LYS A 28 -1.93 3.29 15.80
C LYS A 28 -2.59 2.07 16.42
N GLY A 29 -1.74 1.16 16.91
CA GLY A 29 -2.15 0.02 17.70
C GLY A 29 -2.61 0.40 19.11
N PRO A 30 -3.19 -0.55 19.86
CA PRO A 30 -3.36 -1.96 19.48
C PRO A 30 -4.62 -2.24 18.64
N LYS A 31 -5.56 -1.28 18.57
CA LYS A 31 -6.86 -1.50 17.94
C LYS A 31 -6.90 -1.23 16.43
N TYR A 32 -5.91 -0.50 15.88
CA TYR A 32 -5.80 -0.19 14.45
C TYR A 32 -7.13 0.22 13.79
N PRO A 33 -7.71 1.38 14.16
CA PRO A 33 -9.04 1.76 13.70
C PRO A 33 -9.10 1.87 12.17
N ALA A 34 -9.91 1.01 11.54
CA ALA A 34 -10.00 0.86 10.08
C ALA A 34 -10.20 2.20 9.35
N ASN A 35 -11.10 3.05 9.83
CA ASN A 35 -11.37 4.36 9.21
C ASN A 35 -10.11 5.24 9.10
N ARG A 36 -9.27 5.28 10.14
CA ARG A 36 -8.03 6.06 10.13
C ARG A 36 -6.93 5.34 9.36
N CYS A 37 -6.75 4.05 9.60
CA CYS A 37 -5.71 3.25 8.94
C CYS A 37 -5.90 3.22 7.42
N CYS A 38 -7.12 3.01 6.94
CA CYS A 38 -7.42 2.95 5.52
C CYS A 38 -7.37 4.33 4.85
N ALA A 39 -7.80 5.39 5.54
CA ALA A 39 -7.66 6.75 5.03
C ALA A 39 -6.19 7.15 4.89
N ALA A 40 -5.37 6.84 5.88
CA ALA A 40 -3.93 7.09 5.88
C ALA A 40 -3.21 6.27 4.79
N PHE A 41 -3.51 4.97 4.71
CA PHE A 41 -2.99 4.08 3.68
C PHE A 41 -3.32 4.59 2.27
N LYS A 42 -4.55 5.04 2.02
CA LYS A 42 -4.92 5.64 0.74
C LYS A 42 -4.11 6.87 0.40
N LYS A 43 -3.90 7.79 1.36
CA LYS A 43 -3.08 8.98 1.12
C LYS A 43 -1.64 8.61 0.72
N PHE A 44 -1.09 7.56 1.32
CA PHE A 44 0.24 7.05 0.99
C PHE A 44 0.30 6.33 -0.36
N ALA A 45 -0.61 5.38 -0.60
CA ALA A 45 -0.52 4.43 -1.71
C ALA A 45 -1.11 4.98 -3.02
N CYS A 46 -2.11 5.86 -2.95
CA CYS A 46 -2.83 6.32 -4.14
C CYS A 46 -1.97 7.10 -5.16
N PRO A 47 -0.97 7.91 -4.77
CA PRO A 47 -0.02 8.50 -5.73
C PRO A 47 0.73 7.45 -6.57
N TYR A 48 0.87 6.22 -6.07
CA TYR A 48 1.59 5.12 -6.70
C TYR A 48 0.65 3.99 -7.18
N ALA A 49 -0.65 4.27 -7.27
CA ALA A 49 -1.67 3.25 -7.59
C ALA A 49 -1.39 2.51 -8.90
N LYS A 50 -0.80 3.18 -9.91
CA LYS A 50 -0.48 2.52 -11.18
C LYS A 50 0.61 1.46 -11.00
N GLN A 51 1.67 1.80 -10.28
CA GLN A 51 2.84 0.95 -10.07
C GLN A 51 2.53 -0.22 -9.15
N ILE A 52 1.82 0.02 -8.04
CA ILE A 52 1.48 -1.05 -7.09
C ILE A 52 0.40 -2.01 -7.62
N ASN A 53 -0.34 -1.62 -8.67
CA ASN A 53 -1.29 -2.51 -9.36
C ASN A 53 -0.67 -3.18 -10.60
N ASP A 54 0.61 -2.94 -10.90
CA ASP A 54 1.33 -3.64 -11.96
C ASP A 54 1.81 -5.02 -11.45
N LEU A 55 1.09 -6.06 -11.87
CA LEU A 55 1.36 -7.45 -11.48
C LEU A 55 2.66 -8.02 -12.07
N THR A 56 3.36 -7.28 -12.93
CA THR A 56 4.67 -7.66 -13.48
C THR A 56 5.85 -7.18 -12.62
N THR A 57 5.58 -6.40 -11.56
CA THR A 57 6.60 -5.84 -10.67
C THR A 57 6.41 -6.28 -9.22
N ASP A 58 7.46 -6.14 -8.40
CA ASP A 58 7.39 -6.38 -6.95
C ASP A 58 6.91 -5.16 -6.15
N CYS A 59 6.42 -4.10 -6.80
CA CYS A 59 6.06 -2.84 -6.14
C CYS A 59 5.10 -3.00 -4.96
N ALA A 60 4.06 -3.83 -5.09
CA ALA A 60 3.10 -4.04 -4.01
C ALA A 60 3.76 -4.71 -2.78
N SER A 61 4.53 -5.77 -3.01
CA SER A 61 5.27 -6.47 -1.95
C SER A 61 6.29 -5.57 -1.29
N THR A 62 7.06 -4.81 -2.06
CA THR A 62 8.08 -3.88 -1.56
C THR A 62 7.44 -2.78 -0.71
N MET A 63 6.34 -2.18 -1.20
CA MET A 63 5.58 -1.19 -0.45
C MET A 63 5.10 -1.75 0.91
N PHE A 64 4.44 -2.91 0.93
CA PHE A 64 3.92 -3.48 2.17
C PHE A 64 5.04 -3.88 3.14
N SER A 65 6.19 -4.35 2.65
CA SER A 65 7.35 -4.67 3.50
C SER A 65 7.81 -3.46 4.29
N TYR A 66 8.01 -2.31 3.64
CA TYR A 66 8.43 -1.09 4.35
C TYR A 66 7.33 -0.48 5.22
N ILE A 67 6.06 -0.56 4.81
CA ILE A 67 4.93 -0.16 5.68
C ILE A 67 4.97 -0.96 6.98
N ASN A 68 5.10 -2.28 6.89
CA ASN A 68 5.12 -3.16 8.06
C ASN A 68 6.38 -2.93 8.91
N LEU A 69 7.53 -2.74 8.27
CA LEU A 69 8.82 -2.49 8.94
C LEU A 69 8.79 -1.20 9.77
N TYR A 70 8.44 -0.07 9.15
CA TYR A 70 8.46 1.24 9.82
C TYR A 70 7.29 1.44 10.77
N GLY A 71 6.13 0.87 10.47
CA GLY A 71 4.93 0.96 11.30
C GLY A 71 4.81 -0.11 12.38
N LYS A 72 5.66 -1.15 12.34
CA LYS A 72 5.55 -2.36 13.17
C LYS A 72 4.17 -3.02 13.07
N TYR A 73 3.58 -2.99 11.87
CA TYR A 73 2.24 -3.52 11.63
C TYR A 73 2.25 -5.04 11.47
N PRO A 74 1.21 -5.74 11.96
CA PRO A 74 1.06 -7.16 11.68
C PRO A 74 0.82 -7.39 10.18
N PRO A 75 1.39 -8.47 9.60
CA PRO A 75 1.15 -8.82 8.21
C PRO A 75 -0.35 -8.93 7.90
N GLY A 76 -0.76 -8.35 6.78
CA GLY A 76 -2.14 -8.42 6.32
C GLY A 76 -3.12 -7.43 6.98
N LEU A 77 -2.67 -6.58 7.91
CA LEU A 77 -3.52 -5.58 8.59
C LEU A 77 -4.36 -4.78 7.59
N PHE A 78 -3.71 -4.12 6.62
CA PHE A 78 -4.41 -3.28 5.64
C PHE A 78 -5.30 -4.09 4.70
N ALA A 79 -4.96 -5.35 4.38
CA ALA A 79 -5.80 -6.21 3.56
C ALA A 79 -7.05 -6.72 4.30
N ALA A 80 -6.98 -6.80 5.63
CA ALA A 80 -8.10 -7.17 6.49
C ALA A 80 -9.02 -5.97 6.76
N GLU A 81 -8.44 -4.83 7.18
CA GLU A 81 -9.17 -3.64 7.59
C GLU A 81 -9.74 -2.84 6.42
N CYS A 82 -9.04 -2.82 5.27
CA CYS A 82 -9.33 -1.88 4.18
C CYS A 82 -9.98 -2.57 2.99
N ARG A 83 -11.30 -2.79 3.08
CA ARG A 83 -12.13 -3.35 2.00
C ARG A 83 -13.33 -2.46 1.70
N GLU A 84 -13.41 -1.94 0.47
CA GLU A 84 -14.50 -1.04 0.04
C GLU A 84 -15.36 -1.62 -1.10
N GLY A 85 -15.07 -2.85 -1.53
CA GLY A 85 -15.83 -3.57 -2.53
C GLY A 85 -15.01 -4.59 -3.31
N LYS A 86 -15.61 -5.16 -4.37
CA LYS A 86 -15.02 -6.23 -5.19
C LYS A 86 -13.76 -5.82 -5.97
N ARG A 87 -13.52 -4.51 -6.14
CA ARG A 87 -12.37 -3.96 -6.87
C ARG A 87 -11.24 -3.48 -5.95
N GLY A 88 -11.25 -3.88 -4.68
CA GLY A 88 -10.28 -3.43 -3.70
C GLY A 88 -10.57 -2.01 -3.18
N LEU A 89 -9.52 -1.23 -2.96
CA LEU A 89 -9.59 0.11 -2.39
C LEU A 89 -9.70 1.16 -3.49
N LYS A 90 -10.73 2.02 -3.40
CA LYS A 90 -10.86 3.13 -4.34
C LYS A 90 -9.98 4.29 -3.88
N CYS A 91 -9.05 4.68 -4.73
CA CYS A 91 -8.34 5.93 -4.54
C CYS A 91 -9.29 7.11 -4.77
N PRO A 92 -9.27 8.14 -3.90
CA PRO A 92 -9.99 9.36 -4.20
C PRO A 92 -9.48 9.91 -5.53
N LYS A 93 -10.38 10.43 -6.37
CA LYS A 93 -9.97 11.20 -7.55
C LYS A 93 -9.08 12.31 -7.03
N SER A 94 -7.82 12.35 -7.46
CA SER A 94 -6.92 13.47 -7.17
C SER A 94 -7.70 14.74 -7.47
N ALA A 95 -7.85 15.63 -6.49
CA ALA A 95 -8.29 16.98 -6.81
C ALA A 95 -7.33 17.52 -7.88
N PRO A 96 -7.81 18.25 -8.89
CA PRO A 96 -6.92 18.84 -9.87
C PRO A 96 -5.92 19.69 -9.10
N THR A 97 -4.63 19.39 -9.23
CA THR A 97 -3.56 20.27 -8.77
C THR A 97 -3.78 21.59 -9.51
N ARG A 98 -4.15 22.64 -8.76
CA ARG A 98 -4.38 23.97 -9.30
C ARG A 98 -3.06 24.69 -9.52
#